data_AF-A0A431HHG1-F1
#
_entry.id   AF-A0A431HHG1-F1
#
_cell.length_a   1.000
_cell.length_b   1.000
_cell.length_c   1.000
_cell.angle_alpha   90.00
_cell.angle_beta   90.00
_cell.angle_gamma   90.00
#
_symmetry.space_group_name_H-M   'P 1'
#
loop_
_entity.id
_entity.type
_entity.pdbx_description
1 polymer ?
#
loop_
_entity_poly.entity_id
_entity_poly.type
_entity_poly.pdbx_seq_one_letter_code
_entity_poly.pdbx_strand_id
1 'polypeptide(L)' 'VSTISKKQQTVNMDLDVVELEAYGRHDPCVLPRAVPVVDAMTALVVLDHYMINRAYDHNNLG' A
#
# COMPACT_ATOMS: atom_id res chain seq x y z
N VAL A 1 7.00 -7.87 -1.42
CA VAL A 1 7.06 -9.30 -1.79
C VAL A 1 6.23 -9.48 -3.05
N SER A 2 6.70 -10.25 -4.02
CA SER A 2 5.98 -10.46 -5.27
C SER A 2 5.74 -11.92 -5.57
N THR A 3 4.65 -12.17 -6.29
CA THR A 3 4.36 -13.47 -6.88
C THR A 3 5.44 -13.80 -7.90
N ILE A 4 5.97 -15.01 -7.83
CA ILE A 4 7.01 -15.49 -8.73
C ILE A 4 6.38 -16.42 -9.77
N SER A 5 6.90 -16.40 -11.00
CA SER A 5 6.42 -17.24 -12.11
C SER A 5 6.86 -18.71 -11.97
N LYS A 6 6.75 -19.27 -10.77
CA LYS A 6 6.98 -20.69 -10.48
C LYS A 6 5.67 -21.30 -10.03
N LYS A 7 5.50 -22.59 -10.30
CA LYS A 7 4.40 -23.38 -9.77
C LYS A 7 4.44 -23.37 -8.24
N GLN A 8 3.32 -23.05 -7.63
CA GLN A 8 3.15 -22.97 -6.18
C GLN A 8 1.91 -23.78 -5.79
N GLN A 9 2.04 -24.67 -4.81
CA GLN A 9 0.88 -25.35 -4.25
C GLN A 9 0.13 -24.39 -3.32
N THR A 10 -1.18 -24.28 -3.51
CA THR A 10 -2.07 -23.45 -2.70
C THR A 10 -3.44 -24.12 -2.59
N VAL A 11 -4.39 -23.48 -1.92
CA VAL A 11 -5.79 -23.88 -1.88
C VAL A 11 -6.66 -22.86 -2.61
N ASN A 12 -7.75 -23.33 -3.22
CA ASN A 12 -8.79 -22.47 -3.77
C ASN A 12 -9.81 -22.08 -2.65
N MET A 13 -10.85 -21.32 -3.01
CA MET A 13 -11.89 -20.92 -2.04
C MET A 13 -12.72 -22.10 -1.52
N ASP A 14 -12.75 -23.21 -2.27
CA ASP A 14 -13.44 -24.46 -1.92
C ASP A 14 -12.55 -25.40 -1.07
N LEU A 15 -11.34 -24.95 -0.68
CA LEU A 15 -10.32 -25.67 0.09
C LEU A 15 -9.68 -26.87 -0.63
N ASP A 16 -9.88 -27.00 -1.93
CA ASP A 16 -9.17 -28.00 -2.74
C ASP A 16 -7.71 -27.58 -2.97
N VAL A 17 -6.82 -28.57 -2.94
CA VAL A 17 -5.40 -28.37 -3.24
C VAL A 17 -5.23 -28.14 -4.74
N VAL A 18 -4.68 -26.99 -5.12
CA VAL A 18 -4.48 -26.57 -6.50
C VAL A 18 -3.06 -26.05 -6.73
N GLU A 19 -2.55 -26.25 -7.94
CA GLU A 19 -1.28 -25.68 -8.36
C GLU A 19 -1.51 -24.32 -9.02
N LEU A 20 -0.98 -23.25 -8.42
CA LEU A 20 -1.00 -21.89 -8.94
C LEU A 20 0.25 -21.64 -9.78
N GLU A 21 0.06 -21.28 -11.05
CA GLU A 21 1.11 -20.77 -11.93
C GLU A 21 0.83 -19.30 -12.25
N ALA A 22 1.65 -18.41 -11.71
CA ALA A 22 1.46 -16.98 -11.86
C ALA A 22 2.05 -16.49 -13.19
N TYR A 23 1.17 -16.12 -14.13
CA TYR A 23 1.54 -15.54 -15.42
C TYR A 23 1.48 -14.01 -15.38
N GLY A 24 2.54 -13.34 -15.84
CA GLY A 24 2.57 -11.89 -16.03
C GLY A 24 3.82 -11.19 -15.51
N ARG A 25 3.92 -9.87 -15.75
CA ARG A 25 4.98 -9.03 -15.18
C ARG A 25 4.67 -8.76 -13.72
N HIS A 26 5.39 -9.43 -12.83
CA HIS A 26 5.42 -9.11 -11.41
C HIS A 26 6.69 -8.33 -11.08
N ASP A 27 6.55 -7.34 -10.22
CA ASP A 27 7.71 -6.58 -9.78
C ASP A 27 8.62 -7.44 -8.92
N PRO A 28 9.88 -7.67 -9.30
CA PRO A 28 10.80 -8.48 -8.48
C PRO A 28 11.03 -7.86 -7.09
N CYS A 29 10.84 -6.55 -6.99
CA CYS A 29 10.96 -5.80 -5.76
C CYS A 29 9.97 -4.63 -5.73
N VAL A 30 9.17 -4.53 -4.67
CA VAL A 30 8.22 -3.42 -4.48
C VAL A 30 8.88 -2.16 -3.90
N LEU A 31 10.06 -2.31 -3.28
CA LEU A 31 10.74 -1.24 -2.53
C LEU A 31 11.02 0.03 -3.36
N PRO A 32 11.49 -0.05 -4.63
CA PRO A 32 11.76 1.16 -5.41
C PRO A 32 10.51 2.03 -5.65
N ARG A 33 9.33 1.42 -5.69
CA ARG A 33 8.05 2.13 -5.84
C ARG A 33 7.45 2.55 -4.50
N ALA A 34 7.86 1.93 -3.40
CA ALA A 34 7.32 2.24 -2.08
C ALA A 34 7.76 3.63 -1.60
N VAL A 35 9.01 4.04 -1.88
CA VAL A 35 9.56 5.31 -1.38
C VAL A 35 8.75 6.53 -1.85
N PRO A 36 8.47 6.71 -3.16
CA PRO A 36 7.65 7.85 -3.60
C PRO A 36 6.23 7.87 -3.02
N VAL A 37 5.65 6.69 -2.76
CA VAL A 37 4.32 6.57 -2.15
C VAL A 37 4.35 7.03 -0.70
N VAL A 38 5.35 6.58 0.07
CA VAL A 38 5.50 6.98 1.48
C VAL A 38 5.72 8.49 1.61
N ASP A 39 6.54 9.08 0.74
CA ASP A 39 6.80 10.53 0.75
C ASP A 39 5.51 11.33 0.50
N ALA A 40 4.73 10.95 -0.52
CA ALA A 40 3.46 11.59 -0.83
C ALA A 40 2.45 11.45 0.32
N MET A 41 2.31 10.26 0.88
CA MET A 41 1.40 10.01 2.01
C MET A 41 1.81 10.79 3.26
N THR A 42 3.12 10.90 3.52
CA THR A 42 3.64 11.70 4.64
C THR A 42 3.28 13.18 4.47
N ALA A 43 3.44 13.74 3.27
CA ALA A 43 3.07 15.13 2.99
C ALA A 43 1.58 15.39 3.19
N LEU A 44 0.72 14.45 2.79
CA LEU A 44 -0.73 14.54 3.00
C LEU A 44 -1.10 14.54 4.50
N VAL A 45 -0.49 13.64 5.28
CA VAL A 45 -0.74 13.56 6.73
C VAL A 45 -0.30 14.84 7.45
N VAL A 46 0.87 15.39 7.09
CA VAL A 46 1.35 16.66 7.66
C VAL A 46 0.40 17.81 7.31
N LEU A 47 -0.06 17.88 6.05
CA LEU A 47 -1.01 18.90 5.63
C LEU A 47 -2.35 18.80 6.38
N ASP A 48 -2.87 17.58 6.56
CA ASP A 48 -4.11 17.36 7.30
C ASP A 48 -4.00 17.86 8.75
N HIS A 49 -2.94 17.47 9.46
CA HIS A 49 -2.71 17.97 10.82
C HIS A 49 -2.51 19.48 10.88
N TYR A 50 -1.86 20.07 9.88
CA TYR A 50 -1.71 21.51 9.78
C TYR A 50 -3.07 22.22 9.62
N MET A 51 -3.95 21.69 8.76
CA MET A 51 -5.28 22.24 8.55
C MET A 51 -6.15 22.11 9.81
N ILE A 52 -6.08 20.97 10.49
CA ILE A 52 -6.76 20.75 11.78
C ILE A 52 -6.29 21.76 12.82
N ASN A 53 -4.97 21.95 12.98
CA ASN A 53 -4.43 22.92 13.93
C ASN A 53 -4.90 24.35 13.61
N ARG A 54 -4.88 24.74 12.33
CA ARG A 54 -5.38 26.06 11.91
C ARG A 54 -6.86 26.26 12.20
N ALA A 55 -7.68 25.21 12.05
CA ALA A 55 -9.10 25.28 12.37
C ALA A 55 -9.33 25.47 13.88
N TYR A 56 -8.57 24.78 14.73
CA TYR A 56 -8.60 25.00 16.18
C TYR A 56 -8.14 26.40 16.58
N ASP A 57 -7.02 26.88 16.03
CA ASP A 57 -6.52 28.23 16.30
C ASP A 57 -7.55 29.30 15.90
N HIS A 58 -8.19 29.14 14.74
CA HIS A 58 -9.25 30.04 14.29
C HIS A 58 -10.47 30.04 15.22
N ASN A 59 -10.86 28.88 15.75
CA ASN A 59 -11.99 28.75 16.67
C ASN A 59 -11.70 29.28 18.09
N ASN A 60 -10.43 29.41 18.48
CA ASN A 60 -10.01 29.94 19.78
C ASN A 60 -9.83 31.48 19.79
N LEU A 61 -9.98 32.13 18.63
CA LEU A 61 -9.88 33.58 18.45
C LEU A 61 -11.24 34.29 18.37
N GLY A 62 -12.34 33.57 18.58
CA GLY A 62 -13.73 34.06 18.62
C GLY A 62 -14.30 34.15 20.02
#